data_AF-A0A0G4IXC5-F1
#
_entry.id   AF-A0A0G4IXC5-F1
#
_cell.length_a   1.000
_cell.length_b   1.000
_cell.length_c   1.000
_cell.angle_alpha   90.00
_cell.angle_beta   90.00
_cell.angle_gamma   90.00
#
_symmetry.space_group_name_H-M   'P 1'
#
loop_
_entity.id
_entity.type
_entity.pdbx_description
1 polymer ?
#
loop_
_entity_poly.entity_id
_entity_poly.type
_entity_poly.pdbx_seq_one_letter_code
_entity_poly.pdbx_strand_id
1 'polypeptide(L)'
;MMSGQRLIAFDLDGTIWSPEMYELWGGGGPPFRPHATTGDVVDQQGTRVRMLGDTRSILARVHETNDPSVVLAISSRTDEPDWAQICLNTMEVRPGIALKRLFTYECISKSAKTEHFRELNRKTGIPFSNMVFFDNEPGNIRLVSQLGVHCILTPDGVKHSHWQQAMSRLQNP
;
A
#
# COMPACT_ATOMS: atom_id res chain seq x y z
N MET A 1 7.37 -19.78 -17.79
CA MET A 1 8.00 -19.05 -16.68
C MET A 1 7.82 -17.56 -16.95
N MET A 2 7.11 -16.82 -16.08
CA MET A 2 6.92 -15.38 -16.22
C MET A 2 8.18 -14.62 -15.75
N SER A 3 9.29 -14.78 -16.46
CA SER A 3 10.56 -14.13 -16.10
C SER A 3 10.43 -12.62 -16.35
N GLY A 4 10.35 -11.83 -15.27
CA GLY A 4 10.35 -10.36 -15.33
C GLY A 4 9.32 -9.67 -14.43
N GLN A 5 8.38 -10.41 -13.84
CA GLN A 5 7.41 -9.80 -12.92
C GLN A 5 8.06 -9.39 -11.59
N ARG A 6 7.57 -8.27 -11.05
CA ARG A 6 8.02 -7.65 -9.81
C ARG A 6 6.80 -7.31 -8.98
N LEU A 7 6.83 -7.69 -7.71
CA LEU A 7 5.74 -7.38 -6.78
C LEU A 7 6.13 -6.20 -5.90
N ILE A 8 5.25 -5.22 -5.80
CA ILE A 8 5.44 -4.06 -4.93
C ILE A 8 4.29 -4.03 -3.94
N ALA A 9 4.60 -4.38 -2.70
CA ALA A 9 3.65 -4.41 -1.61
C ALA A 9 3.71 -3.11 -0.80
N PHE A 10 2.55 -2.65 -0.37
CA PHE A 10 2.40 -1.50 0.51
C PHE A 10 1.66 -1.94 1.78
N ASP A 11 2.13 -1.45 2.92
CA ASP A 11 1.26 -1.30 4.09
C ASP A 11 0.22 -0.18 3.87
N LEU A 12 -0.79 -0.09 4.75
CA LEU A 12 -1.86 0.90 4.65
C LEU A 12 -1.67 2.06 5.62
N ASP A 13 -1.97 1.83 6.90
CA ASP A 13 -1.99 2.82 7.96
C ASP A 13 -0.57 3.38 8.20
N GLY A 14 -0.41 4.70 8.15
CA GLY A 14 0.91 5.35 8.28
C GLY A 14 1.82 5.22 7.05
N THR A 15 1.44 4.43 6.03
CA THR A 15 2.20 4.25 4.80
C THR A 15 1.52 4.89 3.59
N ILE A 16 0.29 4.47 3.27
CA ILE A 16 -0.51 5.06 2.19
C ILE A 16 -1.28 6.27 2.72
N TRP A 17 -1.85 6.20 3.92
CA TRP A 17 -2.70 7.26 4.45
C TRP A 17 -2.49 7.50 5.95
N SER A 18 -3.03 8.63 6.40
CA SER A 18 -3.17 9.01 7.80
C SER A 18 -4.52 9.74 7.99
N PRO A 19 -5.18 9.64 9.14
CA PRO A 19 -4.78 8.85 10.32
C PRO A 19 -4.89 7.34 10.10
N GLU A 20 -4.33 6.56 11.01
CA GLU A 20 -4.57 5.11 11.06
C GLU A 20 -6.05 4.85 11.40
N MET A 21 -6.61 3.73 10.92
CA MET A 21 -8.06 3.54 11.06
C MET A 21 -8.56 3.51 12.52
N TYR A 22 -7.77 2.98 13.46
CA TYR A 22 -8.15 2.96 14.89
C TYR A 22 -8.17 4.37 15.51
N GLU A 23 -7.41 5.32 14.96
CA GLU A 23 -7.37 6.69 15.49
C GLU A 23 -8.68 7.45 15.23
N LEU A 24 -9.55 6.92 14.37
CA LEU A 24 -10.88 7.45 14.14
C LEU A 24 -11.86 7.05 15.26
N TRP A 25 -11.55 6.04 16.08
CA TRP A 25 -12.41 5.62 17.20
C TRP A 25 -12.80 6.77 18.13
N GLY A 26 -13.94 6.62 18.81
CA GLY A 26 -14.45 7.66 19.72
C GLY A 26 -15.32 8.72 19.04
N GLY A 27 -15.71 8.48 17.79
CA GLY A 27 -16.75 9.25 17.11
C GLY A 27 -16.57 9.29 15.59
N GLY A 28 -15.38 8.98 15.07
CA GLY A 28 -15.04 8.98 13.65
C GLY A 28 -14.97 7.58 13.04
N GLY A 29 -15.21 7.47 11.74
CA GLY A 29 -15.42 6.19 11.04
C GLY A 29 -16.51 6.32 9.96
N PRO A 30 -17.16 5.22 9.55
CA PRO A 30 -18.14 5.24 8.48
C PRO A 30 -19.39 6.08 8.85
N PRO A 31 -20.11 6.63 7.85
CA PRO A 31 -19.84 6.52 6.43
C PRO A 31 -18.65 7.38 5.97
N PHE A 32 -17.77 6.76 5.20
CA PHE A 32 -16.69 7.44 4.51
C PHE A 32 -17.19 8.01 3.17
N ARG A 33 -16.75 9.22 2.81
CA ARG A 33 -17.13 9.92 1.58
C ARG A 33 -15.91 10.50 0.88
N PRO A 34 -15.93 10.67 -0.45
CA PRO A 34 -14.86 11.37 -1.14
C PRO A 34 -14.71 12.80 -0.64
N HIS A 35 -13.46 13.24 -0.43
CA HIS A 35 -13.16 14.65 -0.26
C HIS A 35 -13.36 15.38 -1.59
N ALA A 36 -14.03 16.53 -1.56
CA ALA A 36 -14.57 17.20 -2.76
C ALA A 36 -13.56 17.50 -3.87
N THR A 37 -12.28 17.67 -3.55
CA THR A 37 -11.27 18.16 -4.52
C THR A 37 -9.92 17.45 -4.50
N THR A 38 -9.67 16.55 -3.55
CA THR A 38 -8.30 16.06 -3.30
C THR A 38 -8.11 14.58 -3.61
N GLY A 39 -9.20 13.84 -3.87
CA GLY A 39 -9.17 12.39 -4.00
C GLY A 39 -8.87 11.66 -2.68
N ASP A 40 -8.90 12.36 -1.55
CA ASP A 40 -8.88 11.75 -0.21
C ASP A 40 -10.29 11.32 0.21
N VAL A 41 -10.39 10.82 1.43
CA VAL A 41 -11.65 10.40 2.05
C VAL A 41 -11.89 11.24 3.30
N VAL A 42 -13.16 11.52 3.61
CA VAL A 42 -13.60 12.12 4.87
C VAL A 42 -14.55 11.16 5.58
N ASP A 43 -14.40 11.05 6.90
CA ASP A 43 -15.26 10.24 7.75
C ASP A 43 -16.56 10.98 8.12
N GLN A 44 -17.39 10.38 8.97
CA GLN A 44 -18.66 10.98 9.40
C GLN A 44 -18.52 12.27 10.23
N GLN A 45 -17.38 12.49 10.89
CA GLN A 45 -17.08 13.71 11.65
C GLN A 45 -16.36 14.77 10.80
N GLY A 46 -16.08 14.47 9.54
CA GLY A 46 -15.30 15.33 8.66
C GLY A 46 -13.79 15.19 8.83
N THR A 47 -13.32 14.20 9.60
CA THR A 47 -11.89 13.86 9.69
C THR A 47 -11.42 13.36 8.33
N ARG A 48 -10.38 14.00 7.80
CA ARG A 48 -9.82 13.64 6.49
C ARG A 48 -8.80 12.52 6.64
N VAL A 49 -9.09 11.38 6.03
CA VAL A 49 -8.13 10.29 5.76
C VAL A 49 -7.38 10.67 4.49
N ARG A 50 -6.19 11.26 4.67
CA ARG A 50 -5.37 11.83 3.59
C ARG A 50 -4.29 10.87 3.15
N MET A 51 -3.99 10.86 1.86
CA MET A 51 -2.83 10.14 1.34
C MET A 51 -1.51 10.79 1.78
N LEU A 52 -0.52 9.97 2.14
CA LEU A 52 0.77 10.39 2.67
C LEU A 52 1.85 10.48 1.58
N GLY A 53 2.84 11.35 1.82
CA GLY A 53 4.00 11.55 0.97
C GLY A 53 3.63 11.85 -0.49
N ASP A 54 4.38 11.22 -1.40
CA ASP A 54 4.16 11.25 -2.85
C ASP A 54 3.36 10.04 -3.33
N THR A 55 2.72 9.28 -2.43
CA THR A 55 2.04 8.02 -2.77
C THR A 55 1.01 8.23 -3.88
N ARG A 56 0.32 9.38 -3.90
CA ARG A 56 -0.70 9.68 -4.92
C ARG A 56 -0.10 9.80 -6.30
N SER A 57 0.94 10.62 -6.45
CA SER A 57 1.59 10.83 -7.75
C SER A 57 2.32 9.57 -8.21
N ILE A 58 2.91 8.80 -7.30
CA ILE A 58 3.55 7.51 -7.62
C ILE A 58 2.52 6.52 -8.16
N LEU A 59 1.41 6.31 -7.45
CA LEU A 59 0.39 5.35 -7.89
C LEU A 59 -0.36 5.83 -9.14
N ALA A 60 -0.60 7.14 -9.26
CA ALA A 60 -1.11 7.73 -10.50
C ALA A 60 -0.19 7.41 -11.69
N ARG A 61 1.14 7.54 -11.51
CA ARG A 61 2.12 7.21 -12.53
C ARG A 61 2.14 5.72 -12.86
N VAL A 62 2.05 4.85 -11.85
CA VAL A 62 1.96 3.40 -12.07
C VAL A 62 0.74 3.09 -12.95
N HIS A 63 -0.43 3.65 -12.61
CA HIS A 63 -1.64 3.48 -13.42
C HIS A 63 -1.48 4.03 -14.85
N GLU A 64 -0.85 5.19 -15.04
CA GLU A 64 -0.59 5.76 -16.38
C GLU A 64 0.33 4.88 -17.23
N THR A 65 1.41 4.39 -16.62
CA THR A 65 2.38 3.54 -17.34
C THR A 65 1.80 2.16 -17.65
N ASN A 66 0.92 1.66 -16.77
CA ASN A 66 0.26 0.37 -16.90
C ASN A 66 1.24 -0.77 -17.25
N ASP A 67 2.42 -0.77 -16.62
CA ASP A 67 3.46 -1.76 -16.87
C ASP A 67 2.99 -3.15 -16.39
N PRO A 68 2.78 -4.12 -17.29
CA PRO A 68 2.26 -5.45 -16.93
C PRO A 68 3.27 -6.28 -16.12
N SER A 69 4.53 -5.84 -16.02
CA SER A 69 5.54 -6.48 -15.17
C SER A 69 5.46 -6.03 -13.71
N VAL A 70 4.69 -4.98 -13.39
CA VAL A 70 4.52 -4.48 -12.03
C VAL A 70 3.20 -4.98 -11.45
N VAL A 71 3.30 -5.75 -10.37
CA VAL A 71 2.15 -6.25 -9.61
C VAL A 71 2.09 -5.50 -8.29
N LEU A 72 1.01 -4.75 -8.05
CA LEU A 72 0.80 -4.07 -6.78
C LEU A 72 0.03 -4.96 -5.81
N ALA A 73 0.46 -4.96 -4.55
CA ALA A 73 -0.19 -5.69 -3.47
C ALA A 73 -0.34 -4.86 -2.19
N ILE A 74 -1.30 -5.25 -1.35
CA ILE A 74 -1.48 -4.72 0.01
C ILE A 74 -1.03 -5.78 1.01
N SER A 75 -0.30 -5.36 2.03
CA SER A 75 0.04 -6.16 3.20
C SER A 75 -0.21 -5.31 4.45
N SER A 76 -1.35 -5.47 5.13
CA SER A 76 -1.77 -4.61 6.24
C SER A 76 -2.27 -5.41 7.44
N ARG A 77 -1.99 -4.88 8.64
CA ARG A 77 -2.51 -5.40 9.92
C ARG A 77 -3.49 -4.43 10.60
N THR A 78 -4.16 -3.59 9.82
CA THR A 78 -5.13 -2.60 10.32
C THR A 78 -6.13 -3.22 11.31
N ASP A 79 -6.53 -2.43 12.31
CA ASP A 79 -7.57 -2.81 13.29
C ASP A 79 -8.96 -2.82 12.69
N GLU A 80 -9.18 -2.09 11.60
CA GLU A 80 -10.49 -1.90 10.98
C GLU A 80 -10.45 -2.29 9.49
N PRO A 81 -10.41 -3.60 9.17
CA PRO A 81 -10.30 -4.07 7.79
C PRO A 81 -11.46 -3.61 6.91
N ASP A 82 -12.68 -3.53 7.44
CA ASP A 82 -13.85 -3.07 6.70
C ASP A 82 -13.74 -1.58 6.35
N TRP A 83 -13.21 -0.76 7.26
CA TRP A 83 -13.02 0.68 7.02
C TRP A 83 -11.92 0.91 6.01
N ALA A 84 -10.81 0.18 6.12
CA ALA A 84 -9.74 0.19 5.14
C ALA A 84 -10.26 -0.17 3.73
N GLN A 85 -11.14 -1.17 3.62
CA GLN A 85 -11.77 -1.53 2.34
C GLN A 85 -12.64 -0.40 1.79
N ILE A 86 -13.44 0.28 2.61
CA ILE A 86 -14.22 1.43 2.16
C ILE A 86 -13.29 2.56 1.68
N CYS A 87 -12.24 2.86 2.44
CA CYS A 87 -11.24 3.86 2.08
C CYS A 87 -10.54 3.54 0.76
N LEU A 88 -10.11 2.29 0.54
CA LEU A 88 -9.50 1.84 -0.72
C LEU A 88 -10.42 2.05 -1.93
N ASN A 89 -11.72 1.77 -1.76
CA ASN A 89 -12.71 1.92 -2.82
C ASN A 89 -13.11 3.39 -3.09
N THR A 90 -12.97 4.25 -2.08
CA THR A 90 -13.44 5.65 -2.14
C THR A 90 -12.31 6.63 -2.49
N MET A 91 -11.09 6.37 -2.03
CA MET A 91 -9.92 7.21 -2.27
C MET A 91 -9.50 7.11 -3.73
N GLU A 92 -9.21 8.24 -4.38
CA GLU A 92 -8.93 8.29 -5.82
C GLU A 92 -7.51 8.76 -6.13
N VAL A 93 -6.67 7.91 -6.73
CA VAL A 93 -5.29 8.31 -7.12
C VAL A 93 -5.27 9.31 -8.28
N ARG A 94 -6.31 9.29 -9.12
CA ARG A 94 -6.60 10.22 -10.21
C ARG A 94 -8.12 10.37 -10.31
N PRO A 95 -8.66 11.47 -10.89
CA PRO A 95 -10.10 11.63 -11.06
C PRO A 95 -10.75 10.39 -11.68
N GLY A 96 -11.69 9.77 -10.96
CA GLY A 96 -12.41 8.57 -11.38
C GLY A 96 -11.64 7.24 -11.27
N ILE A 97 -10.41 7.25 -10.74
CA ILE A 97 -9.58 6.06 -10.55
C ILE A 97 -9.40 5.80 -9.06
N ALA A 98 -10.25 4.93 -8.52
CA ALA A 98 -10.16 4.45 -7.14
C ALA A 98 -8.84 3.71 -6.89
N LEU A 99 -8.24 3.94 -5.72
CA LEU A 99 -7.01 3.34 -5.25
C LEU A 99 -7.06 1.81 -5.29
N LYS A 100 -8.18 1.22 -4.87
CA LYS A 100 -8.44 -0.23 -4.92
C LYS A 100 -8.11 -0.85 -6.28
N ARG A 101 -8.42 -0.17 -7.39
CA ARG A 101 -8.28 -0.70 -8.75
C ARG A 101 -6.83 -0.99 -9.14
N LEU A 102 -5.86 -0.41 -8.44
CA LEU A 102 -4.46 -0.59 -8.73
C LEU A 102 -3.90 -1.88 -8.10
N PHE A 103 -4.50 -2.36 -7.01
CA PHE A 103 -3.99 -3.50 -6.26
C PHE A 103 -4.61 -4.81 -6.75
N THR A 104 -3.74 -5.77 -7.11
CA THR A 104 -4.16 -7.10 -7.58
C THR A 104 -4.32 -8.09 -6.44
N TYR A 105 -3.49 -7.97 -5.40
CA TYR A 105 -3.47 -8.88 -4.27
C TYR A 105 -3.55 -8.12 -2.96
N GLU A 106 -4.29 -8.66 -2.00
CA GLU A 106 -4.45 -8.06 -0.68
C GLU A 106 -4.31 -9.13 0.40
N CYS A 107 -3.45 -8.84 1.37
CA CYS A 107 -3.31 -9.57 2.62
C CYS A 107 -3.61 -8.56 3.74
N ILE A 108 -4.87 -8.53 4.19
CA ILE A 108 -5.33 -7.67 5.28
C ILE A 108 -5.81 -8.59 6.42
N SER A 109 -4.99 -8.73 7.46
CA SER A 109 -5.28 -9.58 8.61
C SER A 109 -4.33 -9.25 9.77
N LYS A 110 -4.58 -9.81 10.96
CA LYS A 110 -3.68 -9.65 12.12
C LYS A 110 -2.46 -10.57 12.10
N SER A 111 -2.30 -11.41 11.08
CA SER A 111 -1.11 -12.25 10.90
C SER A 111 0.17 -11.42 10.79
N ALA A 112 1.32 -12.07 11.06
CA ALA A 112 2.61 -11.43 10.87
C ALA A 112 2.83 -11.06 9.40
N LYS A 113 3.50 -9.94 9.12
CA LYS A 113 3.82 -9.53 7.74
C LYS A 113 4.63 -10.59 6.98
N THR A 114 5.44 -11.38 7.67
CA THR A 114 6.14 -12.52 7.05
C THR A 114 5.19 -13.59 6.51
N GLU A 115 4.04 -13.80 7.14
CA GLU A 115 2.99 -14.70 6.64
C GLU A 115 2.29 -14.09 5.42
N HIS A 116 1.97 -12.79 5.46
CA HIS A 116 1.43 -12.09 4.28
C HIS A 116 2.36 -12.25 3.07
N PHE A 117 3.66 -12.05 3.25
CA PHE A 117 4.63 -12.20 2.15
C PHE A 117 4.75 -13.65 1.65
N ARG A 118 4.71 -14.66 2.54
CA ARG A 118 4.64 -16.07 2.11
C ARG A 118 3.37 -16.36 1.32
N GLU A 119 2.24 -15.78 1.72
CA GLU A 119 0.99 -15.90 0.98
C GLU A 119 1.07 -15.23 -0.39
N LEU A 120 1.61 -14.01 -0.48
CA LEU A 120 1.84 -13.31 -1.74
C LEU A 120 2.77 -14.11 -2.65
N ASN A 121 3.87 -14.66 -2.13
CA ASN A 121 4.77 -15.52 -2.89
C ASN A 121 4.05 -16.78 -3.40
N ARG A 122 3.23 -17.43 -2.57
CA ARG A 122 2.44 -18.61 -2.98
C ARG A 122 1.39 -18.27 -4.05
N LYS A 123 0.71 -17.13 -3.92
CA LYS A 123 -0.35 -16.68 -4.86
C LYS A 123 0.23 -16.26 -6.21
N THR A 124 1.39 -15.60 -6.20
CA THR A 124 1.96 -14.97 -7.41
C THR A 124 3.09 -15.79 -8.06
N GLY A 125 3.77 -16.64 -7.30
CA GLY A 125 5.00 -17.31 -7.73
C GLY A 125 6.20 -16.37 -7.88
N ILE A 126 6.08 -15.07 -7.55
CA ILE A 126 7.17 -14.10 -7.66
C ILE A 126 8.17 -14.35 -6.51
N PRO A 127 9.48 -14.54 -6.78
CA PRO A 127 10.47 -14.74 -5.73
C PRO A 127 10.57 -13.54 -4.77
N PHE A 128 10.90 -13.76 -3.50
CA PHE A 128 11.08 -12.67 -2.53
C PHE A 128 12.10 -11.62 -2.98
N SER A 129 13.17 -12.04 -3.66
CA SER A 129 14.18 -11.14 -4.25
C SER A 129 13.62 -10.16 -5.29
N ASN A 130 12.46 -10.49 -5.88
CA ASN A 130 11.75 -9.67 -6.85
C ASN A 130 10.56 -8.94 -6.21
N MET A 131 10.54 -8.84 -4.88
CA MET A 131 9.54 -8.11 -4.13
C MET A 131 10.12 -6.86 -3.46
N VAL A 132 9.34 -5.79 -3.45
CA VAL A 132 9.57 -4.59 -2.65
C VAL A 132 8.46 -4.44 -1.62
N PHE A 133 8.81 -3.91 -0.45
CA PHE A 133 7.86 -3.59 0.60
C PHE A 133 8.06 -2.18 1.15
N PHE A 134 6.99 -1.39 1.16
CA PHE A 134 6.93 -0.11 1.87
C PHE A 134 6.07 -0.25 3.14
N ASP A 135 6.62 0.14 4.28
CA ASP A 135 5.96 0.08 5.59
C ASP A 135 6.57 1.13 6.53
N ASN A 136 5.77 1.74 7.40
CA ASN A 136 6.20 2.73 8.38
C ASN A 136 6.78 2.11 9.66
N GLU A 137 6.56 0.81 9.92
CA GLU A 137 6.92 0.12 11.15
C GLU A 137 8.29 -0.60 11.02
N PRO A 138 9.34 -0.16 11.75
CA PRO A 138 10.67 -0.77 11.67
C PRO A 138 10.70 -2.27 11.98
N GLY A 139 9.81 -2.74 12.86
CA GLY A 139 9.68 -4.16 13.19
C GLY A 139 9.25 -5.01 11.99
N ASN A 140 8.28 -4.52 11.19
CA ASN A 140 7.83 -5.19 9.98
C ASN A 140 8.95 -5.25 8.94
N ILE A 141 9.65 -4.13 8.72
CA ILE A 141 10.80 -4.03 7.81
C ILE A 141 11.89 -5.04 8.18
N ARG A 142 12.26 -5.12 9.47
CA ARG A 142 13.26 -6.08 9.96
C ARG A 142 12.86 -7.53 9.73
N LEU A 143 11.60 -7.89 9.98
CA LEU A 143 11.14 -9.28 9.86
C LEU A 143 10.98 -9.71 8.40
N VAL A 144 10.41 -8.84 7.55
CA VAL A 144 10.15 -9.17 6.15
C VAL A 144 11.44 -9.19 5.33
N SER A 145 12.42 -8.34 5.63
CA SER A 145 13.72 -8.34 4.95
C SER A 145 14.50 -9.66 5.11
N GLN A 146 14.28 -10.40 6.20
CA GLN A 146 14.86 -11.75 6.41
C GLN A 146 14.38 -12.79 5.39
N LEU A 147 13.26 -12.54 4.69
CA LEU A 147 12.77 -13.39 3.61
C LEU A 147 13.49 -13.10 2.27
N GLY A 148 14.32 -12.05 2.19
CA GLY A 148 14.97 -11.58 0.96
C GLY A 148 14.19 -10.50 0.21
N VAL A 149 13.12 -9.97 0.79
CA VAL A 149 12.32 -8.87 0.23
C VAL A 149 13.06 -7.54 0.41
N HIS A 150 13.06 -6.69 -0.62
CA HIS A 150 13.62 -5.34 -0.51
C HIS A 150 12.67 -4.41 0.25
N CYS A 151 12.93 -4.20 1.52
CA CYS A 151 12.07 -3.41 2.40
C CYS A 151 12.58 -1.97 2.55
N ILE A 152 11.69 -0.99 2.48
CA ILE A 152 11.98 0.43 2.62
C ILE A 152 11.07 1.02 3.70
N LEU A 153 11.68 1.60 4.73
CA LEU A 153 10.98 2.23 5.84
C LEU A 153 10.42 3.60 5.42
N THR A 154 9.12 3.83 5.62
CA THR A 154 8.41 5.03 5.15
C THR A 154 7.55 5.67 6.24
N PRO A 155 8.15 6.32 7.26
CA PRO A 155 7.41 6.84 8.42
C PRO A 155 6.50 8.04 8.08
N ASP A 156 6.78 8.73 6.97
CA ASP A 156 5.99 9.87 6.47
C ASP A 156 5.31 9.55 5.12
N GLY A 157 5.04 8.27 4.87
CA GLY A 157 4.58 7.75 3.59
C GLY A 157 5.67 7.64 2.51
N VAL A 158 5.26 7.16 1.34
CA VAL A 158 6.18 6.83 0.24
C VAL A 158 6.55 8.09 -0.54
N LYS A 159 7.84 8.34 -0.71
CA LYS A 159 8.39 9.49 -1.46
C LYS A 159 8.95 9.02 -2.80
N HIS A 160 9.09 9.92 -3.76
CA HIS A 160 9.65 9.58 -5.07
C HIS A 160 11.06 8.95 -4.99
N SER A 161 11.89 9.36 -4.02
CA SER A 161 13.21 8.75 -3.79
C SER A 161 13.12 7.28 -3.36
N HIS A 162 12.16 6.94 -2.48
CA HIS A 162 11.89 5.56 -2.06
C HIS A 162 11.46 4.70 -3.26
N TRP A 163 10.59 5.25 -4.11
CA TRP A 163 10.16 4.56 -5.33
C TRP A 163 11.31 4.33 -6.32
N GLN A 164 12.16 5.35 -6.54
CA GLN A 164 13.34 5.23 -7.40
C GLN A 164 14.33 4.19 -6.89
N GLN A 165 14.57 4.16 -5.58
CA GLN A 165 15.40 3.14 -4.93
C GLN A 165 14.83 1.73 -5.18
N ALA A 166 13.53 1.54 -4.95
CA ALA A 166 12.85 0.27 -5.21
C ALA A 166 12.99 -0.20 -6.66
N MET A 167 12.72 0.70 -7.63
CA MET A 167 12.77 0.35 -9.05
C MET A 167 14.18 0.02 -9.51
N SER A 168 15.18 0.76 -9.02
CA SER A 168 16.59 0.52 -9.35
C SER A 168 17.06 -0.84 -8.83
N ARG A 169 16.62 -1.23 -7.62
CA ARG A 169 16.97 -2.54 -7.05
C ARG A 169 16.40 -3.70 -7.87
N LEU A 170 15.16 -3.55 -8.34
CA LEU A 170 14.48 -4.59 -9.12
C LEU A 170 14.97 -4.72 -10.58
N GLN A 171 15.68 -3.71 -11.10
CA GLN A 171 16.36 -3.80 -12.40
C GLN A 171 17.71 -4.54 -12.31
N ASN A 172 18.31 -4.60 -11.13
CA ASN A 172 19.57 -5.29 -10.85
C ASN A 172 19.37 -6.31 -9.71
N PRO A 173 18.58 -7.39 -9.93
CA PRO A 173 18.21 -8.35 -8.90
C PRO A 173 19.43 -9.04 -8.25
#